data_AF-A0A1V5JSS8-F1
#
_entry.id   AF-A0A1V5JSS8-F1
#
_cell.length_a   1.000
_cell.length_b   1.000
_cell.length_c   1.000
_cell.angle_alpha   90.00
_cell.angle_beta   90.00
_cell.angle_gamma   90.00
#
_symmetry.space_group_name_H-M   'P 1'
#
loop_
_entity.id
_entity.type
_entity.pdbx_description
1 polymer ?
#
loop_
_entity_poly.entity_id
_entity_poly.type
_entity_poly.pdbx_seq_one_letter_code
_entity_poly.pdbx_strand_id
1 'polypeptide(L)'
;MVCKEGEIRIGDYSNIGTDCALLSETKIEIGRYVFLAGRCYLVAGGNHGFKDRETPIMFQPSLSKGGITVEEDVWLGASVTVLDGVVLGKGTVVGAASLVNRPIPPYSIAYGVPARRVQER
;
A
#
# COMPACT_ATOMS: atom_id res chain seq x y z
N MET A 1 11.86 2.73 6.53
CA MET A 1 10.55 3.39 6.77
C MET A 1 10.78 4.90 6.73
N VAL A 2 9.86 5.65 6.13
CA VAL A 2 9.88 7.12 6.11
C VAL A 2 8.51 7.61 6.56
N CYS A 3 8.48 8.48 7.55
CA CYS A 3 7.26 9.06 8.09
C CYS A 3 7.45 10.58 8.10
N LYS A 4 6.86 11.26 7.13
CA LYS A 4 6.99 12.71 6.94
C LYS A 4 5.63 13.32 7.19
N GLU A 5 5.44 13.93 8.35
CA GLU A 5 4.16 14.58 8.73
C GLU A 5 2.94 13.64 8.82
N GLY A 6 3.14 12.33 8.59
CA GLY A 6 2.11 11.30 8.70
C GLY A 6 2.32 10.34 9.87
N GLU A 7 1.64 9.19 9.80
CA GLU A 7 1.71 8.12 10.80
C GLU A 7 1.90 6.75 10.14
N ILE A 8 2.59 5.85 10.84
CA ILE A 8 2.67 4.42 10.49
C ILE A 8 2.28 3.62 11.75
N ARG A 9 1.17 2.89 11.68
CA ARG A 9 0.71 1.97 12.73
C ARG A 9 0.84 0.53 12.26
N ILE A 10 1.41 -0.33 13.10
CA ILE A 10 1.56 -1.76 12.83
C ILE A 10 0.95 -2.53 13.99
N GLY A 11 -0.06 -3.34 13.70
CA GLY A 11 -0.74 -4.17 14.68
C GLY A 11 0.08 -5.39 15.13
N ASP A 12 -0.32 -5.96 16.26
CA ASP A 12 0.34 -7.11 16.88
C ASP A 12 0.50 -8.30 15.92
N TYR A 13 1.59 -9.04 16.11
CA TYR A 13 1.92 -10.27 15.37
C TYR A 13 2.03 -10.10 13.84
N SER A 14 2.13 -8.87 13.35
CA SER A 14 2.41 -8.60 11.94
C SER A 14 3.89 -8.79 11.61
N ASN A 15 4.16 -9.38 10.46
CA ASN A 15 5.51 -9.58 9.94
C ASN A 15 5.79 -8.60 8.80
N ILE A 16 6.93 -7.90 8.90
CA ILE A 16 7.46 -7.04 7.85
C ILE A 16 8.75 -7.69 7.34
N GLY A 17 8.70 -8.23 6.12
CA GLY A 17 9.82 -8.90 5.49
C GLY A 17 10.98 -7.97 5.15
N THR A 18 12.11 -8.57 4.79
CA THR A 18 13.35 -7.86 4.43
C THR A 18 13.11 -6.84 3.32
N ASP A 19 13.76 -5.67 3.43
CA ASP A 19 13.73 -4.59 2.45
C ASP A 19 12.34 -4.04 2.10
N CYS A 20 11.36 -4.17 2.99
CA CYS A 20 10.10 -3.46 2.82
C CYS A 20 10.29 -1.96 3.05
N ALA A 21 9.66 -1.17 2.18
CA ALA A 21 9.67 0.28 2.24
C ALA A 21 8.25 0.79 2.47
N LEU A 22 8.03 1.34 3.67
CA LEU A 22 6.79 1.96 4.11
C LEU A 22 7.02 3.47 4.18
N LEU A 23 6.35 4.23 3.31
CA LEU A 23 6.49 5.67 3.15
C LEU A 23 5.15 6.34 3.43
N SER A 24 5.09 7.19 4.45
CA SER A 24 3.88 7.88 4.86
C SER A 24 4.08 9.40 4.85
N GLU A 25 3.34 10.10 3.99
CA GLU A 25 3.03 11.52 4.13
C GLU A 25 1.66 11.75 4.80
N THR A 26 0.85 10.70 4.94
CA THR A 26 -0.47 10.74 5.60
C THR A 26 -0.62 9.64 6.63
N LYS A 27 -1.08 8.45 6.23
CA LYS A 27 -1.17 7.29 7.13
C LYS A 27 -0.89 5.98 6.41
N ILE A 28 -0.19 5.08 7.08
CA ILE A 28 -0.17 3.64 6.78
C ILE A 28 -0.67 2.93 8.03
N GLU A 29 -1.82 2.27 7.93
CA GLU A 29 -2.39 1.47 9.01
C GLU A 29 -2.33 -0.01 8.61
N ILE A 30 -1.48 -0.78 9.29
CA ILE A 30 -1.36 -2.23 9.14
C ILE A 30 -2.03 -2.88 10.35
N GLY A 31 -3.01 -3.74 10.10
CA GLY A 31 -3.74 -4.49 11.11
C GLY A 31 -2.90 -5.56 11.82
N ARG A 32 -3.57 -6.42 12.58
CA ARG A 32 -2.94 -7.57 13.25
C ARG A 32 -2.76 -8.73 12.27
N TYR A 33 -1.78 -9.59 12.54
CA TYR A 33 -1.54 -10.81 11.77
C TYR A 33 -1.31 -10.58 10.27
N VAL A 34 -0.82 -9.40 9.88
CA VAL A 34 -0.50 -9.08 8.50
C VAL A 34 0.88 -9.61 8.16
N PHE A 35 1.02 -10.24 7.00
CA PHE A 35 2.31 -10.70 6.51
C PHE A 35 2.71 -9.94 5.24
N LEU A 36 3.73 -9.08 5.34
CA LEU A 36 4.43 -8.53 4.20
C LEU A 36 5.66 -9.39 3.90
N ALA A 37 5.67 -10.08 2.77
CA ALA A 37 6.90 -10.72 2.28
C ALA A 37 7.94 -9.66 1.86
N GLY A 38 9.17 -10.11 1.53
CA GLY A 38 10.27 -9.19 1.25
C GLY A 38 10.02 -8.21 0.10
N ARG A 39 10.61 -7.01 0.20
CA ARG A 39 10.58 -5.93 -0.80
C ARG A 39 9.20 -5.35 -1.12
N CYS A 40 8.23 -5.44 -0.20
CA CYS A 40 6.96 -4.74 -0.39
C CYS A 40 7.17 -3.21 -0.33
N TYR A 41 6.49 -2.47 -1.21
CA TYR A 41 6.55 -1.02 -1.28
C TYR A 41 5.16 -0.42 -1.04
N LEU A 42 4.96 0.21 0.12
CA LEU A 42 3.72 0.87 0.51
C LEU A 42 3.97 2.38 0.52
N VAL A 43 3.28 3.12 -0.34
CA VAL A 43 3.45 4.58 -0.49
C VAL A 43 2.13 5.31 -0.26
N ALA A 44 1.97 5.88 0.93
CA ALA A 44 0.84 6.70 1.35
C ALA A 44 1.20 8.19 1.19
N GLY A 45 0.55 8.87 0.24
CA GLY A 45 0.91 10.23 -0.20
C GLY A 45 2.03 10.22 -1.25
N GLY A 46 2.78 11.32 -1.33
CA GLY A 46 3.92 11.46 -2.26
C GLY A 46 3.54 11.48 -3.75
N ASN A 47 2.26 11.61 -4.08
CA ASN A 47 1.87 11.92 -5.46
C ASN A 47 2.11 13.42 -5.69
N HIS A 48 2.45 13.80 -6.91
CA HIS A 48 2.58 15.21 -7.27
C HIS A 48 1.51 15.60 -8.29
N GLY A 49 1.11 16.87 -8.26
CA GLY A 49 0.45 17.48 -9.41
C GLY A 49 1.29 17.32 -10.67
N PHE A 50 0.64 17.10 -11.80
CA PHE A 50 1.29 17.03 -13.11
C PHE A 50 0.47 17.67 -14.23
N LYS A 51 -0.64 18.34 -13.88
CA LYS A 51 -1.55 18.95 -14.86
C LYS A 51 -1.04 20.30 -15.36
N ASP A 52 -0.34 21.05 -14.51
CA ASP A 52 0.34 22.26 -14.91
C ASP A 52 1.60 21.89 -15.72
N ARG A 53 1.73 22.44 -16.92
CA ARG A 53 2.84 22.16 -17.84
C ARG A 53 3.95 23.20 -17.76
N GLU A 54 3.68 24.34 -17.14
CA GLU A 54 4.64 25.45 -16.98
C GLU A 54 5.48 25.30 -15.71
N THR A 55 4.93 24.63 -14.69
CA THR A 55 5.63 24.34 -13.44
C THR A 55 6.25 22.93 -13.47
N PRO A 56 7.59 22.79 -13.31
CA PRO A 56 8.22 21.48 -13.17
C PRO A 56 7.60 20.65 -12.03
N ILE A 57 7.47 19.33 -12.23
CA ILE A 57 6.78 18.40 -11.30
C ILE A 57 7.26 18.56 -9.84
N MET A 58 8.57 18.75 -9.64
CA MET A 58 9.16 18.91 -8.31
C MET A 58 8.68 20.15 -7.53
N PHE A 59 8.13 21.15 -8.23
CA PHE A 59 7.54 22.35 -7.64
C PHE A 59 6.01 22.30 -7.64
N GLN A 60 5.41 21.24 -8.18
CA GLN A 60 3.97 21.03 -8.09
C GLN A 60 3.58 20.48 -6.71
N PRO A 61 2.36 20.79 -6.22
CA PRO A 61 1.93 20.41 -4.89
C PRO A 61 1.95 18.89 -4.69
N SER A 62 2.26 18.46 -3.46
CA SER A 62 2.01 17.07 -3.05
C SER A 62 0.50 16.83 -2.96
N LEU A 63 0.08 15.66 -3.43
CA LEU A 63 -1.29 15.20 -3.46
C LEU A 63 -1.38 13.89 -2.68
N SER A 64 -2.46 13.73 -1.92
CA SER A 64 -2.79 12.47 -1.26
C SER A 64 -4.24 12.06 -1.50
N LYS A 65 -4.47 10.75 -1.42
CA LYS A 65 -5.76 10.05 -1.43
C LYS A 65 -6.13 9.48 -0.05
N GLY A 66 -5.47 9.92 1.02
CA GLY A 66 -5.87 9.61 2.40
C GLY A 66 -5.15 8.43 3.05
N GLY A 67 -4.10 7.90 2.42
CA GLY A 67 -3.22 6.89 2.99
C GLY A 67 -3.55 5.46 2.59
N ILE A 68 -2.93 4.50 3.25
CA ILE A 68 -3.09 3.07 3.01
C ILE A 68 -3.64 2.40 4.27
N THR A 69 -4.65 1.55 4.11
CA THR A 69 -5.14 0.66 5.17
C THR A 69 -4.99 -0.78 4.72
N VAL A 70 -4.28 -1.57 5.50
CA VAL A 70 -4.15 -3.02 5.37
C VAL A 70 -4.84 -3.65 6.57
N GLU A 71 -6.02 -4.24 6.35
CA GLU A 71 -6.79 -4.85 7.44
C GLU A 71 -6.13 -6.14 7.98
N GLU A 72 -6.74 -6.72 9.02
CA GLU A 72 -6.26 -7.93 9.69
C GLU A 72 -6.12 -9.14 8.74
N ASP A 73 -5.14 -10.01 9.00
CA ASP A 73 -4.96 -11.29 8.27
C ASP A 73 -4.71 -11.13 6.75
N VAL A 74 -4.10 -10.01 6.34
CA VAL A 74 -3.70 -9.80 4.94
C VAL A 74 -2.30 -10.36 4.67
N TRP A 75 -2.13 -11.01 3.51
CA TRP A 75 -0.82 -11.43 3.02
C TRP A 75 -0.44 -10.69 1.74
N LEU A 76 0.68 -9.99 1.76
CA LEU A 76 1.32 -9.40 0.59
C LEU A 76 2.52 -10.26 0.18
N GLY A 77 2.44 -10.84 -1.02
CA GLY A 77 3.54 -11.56 -1.65
C GLY A 77 4.76 -10.65 -1.91
N ALA A 78 5.90 -11.25 -2.22
CA ALA A 78 7.14 -10.50 -2.37
C ALA A 78 7.04 -9.43 -3.45
N SER A 79 7.61 -8.25 -3.21
CA SER A 79 7.64 -7.15 -4.18
C SER A 79 6.27 -6.60 -4.60
N VAL A 80 5.24 -6.74 -3.75
CA VAL A 80 3.96 -6.04 -3.95
C VAL A 80 4.14 -4.55 -3.74
N THR A 81 3.57 -3.75 -4.66
CA THR A 81 3.45 -2.30 -4.52
C THR A 81 2.01 -1.92 -4.19
N VAL A 82 1.81 -1.11 -3.14
CA VAL A 82 0.50 -0.58 -2.74
C VAL A 82 0.54 0.94 -2.81
N LEU A 83 -0.39 1.52 -3.57
CA LEU A 83 -0.48 2.96 -3.77
C LEU A 83 -1.44 3.62 -2.78
N ASP A 84 -1.24 4.92 -2.60
CA ASP A 84 -2.09 5.80 -1.78
C ASP A 84 -3.58 5.70 -2.12
N GLY A 85 -4.42 5.74 -1.08
CA GLY A 85 -5.88 5.62 -1.14
C GLY A 85 -6.41 4.18 -1.19
N VAL A 86 -5.54 3.17 -1.02
CA VAL A 86 -5.92 1.76 -1.05
C VAL A 86 -6.34 1.28 0.33
N VAL A 87 -7.46 0.55 0.35
CA VAL A 87 -7.86 -0.32 1.46
C VAL A 87 -7.79 -1.78 1.01
N LEU A 88 -7.01 -2.60 1.71
CA LEU A 88 -6.98 -4.05 1.54
C LEU A 88 -7.83 -4.68 2.63
N GLY A 89 -8.96 -5.29 2.24
CA GLY A 89 -9.90 -5.88 3.18
C GLY A 89 -9.34 -7.11 3.89
N LYS A 90 -9.88 -7.41 5.07
CA LYS A 90 -9.47 -8.51 5.94
C LYS A 90 -9.31 -9.83 5.19
N GLY A 91 -8.26 -10.58 5.49
CA GLY A 91 -8.05 -11.90 4.91
C GLY A 91 -7.57 -11.92 3.46
N THR A 92 -7.32 -10.76 2.84
CA THR A 92 -6.90 -10.66 1.44
C THR A 92 -5.50 -11.22 1.20
N VAL A 93 -5.32 -11.94 0.10
CA VAL A 93 -4.01 -12.41 -0.37
C VAL A 93 -3.68 -11.72 -1.69
N VAL A 94 -2.53 -11.03 -1.73
CA VAL A 94 -2.01 -10.37 -2.92
C VAL A 94 -0.77 -11.12 -3.42
N GLY A 95 -0.82 -11.63 -4.64
CA GLY A 95 0.30 -12.35 -5.26
C GLY A 95 1.53 -11.47 -5.46
N ALA A 96 2.71 -12.10 -5.51
CA ALA A 96 4.00 -11.41 -5.68
C ALA A 96 4.03 -10.49 -6.91
N ALA A 97 4.84 -9.43 -6.83
CA ALA A 97 5.07 -8.44 -7.89
C ALA A 97 3.80 -7.71 -8.39
N SER A 98 2.72 -7.70 -7.60
CA SER A 98 1.47 -7.05 -8.00
C SER A 98 1.47 -5.55 -7.69
N LEU A 99 0.77 -4.77 -8.51
CA LEU A 99 0.53 -3.34 -8.31
C LEU A 99 -0.90 -3.10 -7.84
N VAL A 100 -1.08 -2.84 -6.55
CA VAL A 100 -2.38 -2.51 -5.96
C VAL A 100 -2.60 -1.01 -6.04
N ASN A 101 -3.42 -0.60 -7.01
CA ASN A 101 -3.75 0.81 -7.26
C ASN A 101 -5.22 1.16 -6.96
N ARG A 102 -5.96 0.24 -6.34
CA ARG A 102 -7.36 0.39 -5.94
C ARG A 102 -7.71 -0.54 -4.78
N PRO A 103 -8.75 -0.23 -3.98
CA PRO A 103 -9.18 -1.10 -2.89
C PRO A 103 -9.49 -2.53 -3.35
N ILE A 104 -9.22 -3.51 -2.48
CA ILE A 104 -9.52 -4.93 -2.69
C ILE A 104 -10.45 -5.39 -1.57
N PRO A 105 -11.61 -6.00 -1.88
CA PRO A 105 -12.55 -6.48 -0.89
C PRO A 105 -11.96 -7.55 0.04
N PRO A 106 -12.51 -7.73 1.26
CA PRO A 106 -12.11 -8.82 2.16
C PRO A 106 -12.15 -10.21 1.51
N TYR A 107 -11.34 -11.13 2.05
CA TYR A 107 -11.25 -12.54 1.65
C TYR A 107 -11.04 -12.74 0.13
N SER A 108 -10.30 -11.83 -0.50
CA SER A 108 -10.00 -11.89 -1.93
C SER A 108 -8.61 -12.46 -2.17
N ILE A 109 -8.46 -13.25 -3.23
CA ILE A 109 -7.15 -13.50 -3.85
C ILE A 109 -7.04 -12.58 -5.05
N ALA A 110 -5.96 -11.80 -5.12
CA ALA A 110 -5.73 -10.83 -6.18
C ALA A 110 -4.27 -10.83 -6.63
N TYR A 111 -4.03 -10.58 -7.91
CA TYR A 111 -2.66 -10.41 -8.44
C TYR A 111 -2.65 -9.64 -9.76
N GLY A 112 -1.45 -9.23 -10.20
CA GLY A 112 -1.19 -8.62 -11.50
C GLY A 112 -0.80 -7.14 -11.43
N VAL A 113 -0.52 -6.57 -12.61
CA VAL A 113 -0.18 -5.16 -12.79
C VAL A 113 -1.11 -4.56 -13.84
N PRO A 114 -2.15 -3.82 -13.45
CA PRO A 114 -2.63 -3.61 -12.07
C PRO A 114 -3.33 -4.82 -11.46
N ALA A 115 -3.29 -4.96 -10.12
CA ALA A 115 -3.85 -6.10 -9.41
C ALA A 115 -5.37 -6.21 -9.60
N ARG A 116 -5.85 -7.43 -9.81
CA ARG A 116 -7.28 -7.76 -9.98
C ARG A 116 -7.65 -8.90 -9.04
N ARG A 117 -8.82 -8.79 -8.38
CA ARG A 117 -9.43 -9.93 -7.70
C ARG A 117 -9.67 -11.03 -8.74
N VAL A 118 -9.20 -12.22 -8.45
CA VAL A 118 -9.36 -13.40 -9.32
C VAL A 118 -10.35 -14.39 -8.75
N GLN A 119 -10.34 -14.58 -7.42
CA GLN A 119 -11.23 -15.49 -6.73
C GLN A 119 -11.40 -15.07 -5.26
N GLU A 120 -12.33 -15.73 -4.57
CA GLU A 120 -12.44 -15.70 -3.12
C GLU A 120 -11.38 -16.62 -2.50
N ARG A 121 -10.90 -16.28 -1.30
CA ARG A 121 -9.91 -17.07 -0.55
C ARG A 121 -10.53 -18.30 0.09
#